data_AF-A0A8S9WH90-F1
#
_entry.id   AF-A0A8S9WH90-F1
#
_cell.length_a   1.000
_cell.length_b   1.000
_cell.length_c   1.000
_cell.angle_alpha   90.00
_cell.angle_beta   90.00
_cell.angle_gamma   90.00
#
_symmetry.space_group_name_H-M   'P 1'
#
loop_
_entity.id
_entity.type
_entity.pdbx_description
1 polymer ?
#
loop_
_entity_poly.entity_id
_entity_poly.type
_entity_poly.pdbx_seq_one_letter_code
_entity_poly.pdbx_strand_id
1 'polypeptide(L)'
;MNPEEAKARAKAQIHVIETVYGIQITNTEEVTAAIIEKTRDENKILTLCTALNSWVSMNAGLTGEIAIPLDLVNGFMMRIL
;
A
#
# COMPACT_ATOMS: atom_id res chain seq x y z
N MET A 1 -1.78 16.36 -4.12
CA MET A 1 -0.46 16.52 -3.47
C MET A 1 0.64 16.49 -4.52
N ASN A 2 1.82 17.02 -4.22
CA ASN A 2 2.98 16.83 -5.08
C ASN A 2 3.49 15.36 -5.00
N PRO A 3 4.34 14.89 -5.93
CA PRO A 3 4.78 13.50 -5.96
C PRO A 3 5.47 13.03 -4.66
N GLU A 4 6.33 13.87 -4.08
CA GLU A 4 7.08 13.54 -2.86
C GLU A 4 6.16 13.44 -1.65
N GLU A 5 5.19 14.35 -1.51
CA GLU A 5 4.16 14.31 -0.48
C GLU A 5 3.29 13.05 -0.60
N ALA A 6 2.85 12.71 -1.81
CA ALA A 6 2.06 11.51 -2.06
C ALA A 6 2.85 10.23 -1.74
N LYS A 7 4.13 10.19 -2.14
CA LYS A 7 5.05 9.09 -1.85
C LYS A 7 5.26 8.93 -0.34
N ALA A 8 5.56 10.02 0.37
CA ALA A 8 5.73 10.02 1.81
C ALA A 8 4.46 9.56 2.54
N ARG A 9 3.28 10.01 2.09
CA ARG A 9 2.00 9.60 2.68
C ARG A 9 1.73 8.11 2.51
N ALA A 10 1.90 7.58 1.29
CA ALA A 10 1.69 6.17 1.02
C ALA A 10 2.66 5.29 1.83
N LYS A 11 3.95 5.66 1.90
CA LYS A 11 4.94 4.97 2.74
C LYS A 11 4.57 4.99 4.22
N ALA A 12 4.12 6.11 4.74
CA ALA A 12 3.72 6.22 6.14
C ALA A 12 2.56 5.25 6.45
N GLN A 13 1.59 5.12 5.56
CA GLN A 13 0.49 4.17 5.72
C GLN A 13 0.96 2.70 5.62
N ILE A 14 1.85 2.39 4.68
CA ILE A 14 2.44 1.05 4.55
C ILE A 14 3.22 0.69 5.82
N HIS A 15 3.98 1.63 6.38
CA HIS A 15 4.72 1.41 7.62
C HIS A 15 3.82 1.15 8.84
N VAL A 16 2.65 1.79 8.88
CA VAL A 16 1.63 1.49 9.90
C VAL A 16 1.16 0.03 9.76
N ILE A 17 0.94 -0.46 8.54
CA ILE A 17 0.55 -1.86 8.29
C ILE A 17 1.64 -2.81 8.79
N GLU A 18 2.90 -2.57 8.43
CA GLU A 18 4.06 -3.35 8.90
C GLU A 18 4.09 -3.41 10.43
N THR A 19 3.93 -2.27 11.09
CA THR A 19 3.95 -2.15 12.55
C THR A 19 2.80 -2.91 13.22
N VAL A 20 1.58 -2.78 12.69
CA VAL A 20 0.37 -3.40 13.26
C VAL A 20 0.44 -4.93 13.21
N TYR A 21 0.95 -5.49 12.11
CA TYR A 21 1.02 -6.94 11.94
C TYR A 21 2.38 -7.55 12.32
N GLY A 22 3.37 -6.74 12.69
CA GLY A 22 4.71 -7.22 13.01
C GLY A 22 5.39 -7.90 11.82
N ILE A 23 5.20 -7.33 10.62
CA ILE A 23 5.75 -7.85 9.36
C ILE A 23 6.59 -6.79 8.64
N GLN A 24 7.32 -7.21 7.61
CA GLN A 24 8.04 -6.37 6.68
C GLN A 24 7.49 -6.57 5.26
N ILE A 25 7.14 -5.46 4.60
CA ILE A 25 6.69 -5.45 3.21
C ILE A 25 7.91 -5.21 2.31
N THR A 26 8.37 -6.27 1.65
CA THR A 26 9.67 -6.29 0.97
C THR A 26 9.72 -5.46 -0.31
N ASN A 27 8.56 -5.13 -0.89
CA ASN A 27 8.43 -4.37 -2.13
C ASN A 27 7.73 -3.00 -1.95
N THR A 28 7.93 -2.35 -0.81
CA THR A 28 7.31 -1.05 -0.46
C THR A 28 7.54 0.05 -1.51
N GLU A 29 8.74 0.15 -2.11
CA GLU A 29 9.01 1.16 -3.15
C GLU A 29 8.18 0.92 -4.41
N GLU A 30 8.08 -0.33 -4.87
CA GLU A 30 7.32 -0.70 -6.07
C GLU A 30 5.83 -0.46 -5.87
N VAL A 31 5.30 -0.90 -4.72
CA VAL A 31 3.91 -0.65 -4.32
C VAL A 31 3.66 0.85 -4.31
N THR A 32 4.50 1.63 -3.61
CA THR A 32 4.34 3.08 -3.53
C THR A 32 4.39 3.74 -4.92
N ALA A 33 5.32 3.33 -5.78
CA ALA A 33 5.43 3.83 -7.15
C ALA A 33 4.15 3.56 -7.96
N ALA A 34 3.60 2.35 -7.87
CA ALA A 34 2.35 1.99 -8.54
C ALA A 34 1.16 2.83 -8.05
N ILE A 35 1.09 3.14 -6.74
CA ILE A 35 0.06 4.01 -6.18
C ILE A 35 0.15 5.43 -6.76
N ILE A 36 1.35 6.04 -6.70
CA ILE A 36 1.56 7.45 -7.09
C ILE A 36 1.48 7.69 -8.60
N GLU A 37 1.72 6.64 -9.40
CA GLU A 37 1.51 6.68 -10.85
C GLU A 37 0.02 6.87 -11.17
N LYS A 38 -0.86 6.23 -10.40
CA LYS A 38 -2.31 6.22 -10.65
C LYS A 38 -3.05 7.36 -9.96
N THR A 39 -2.61 7.79 -8.78
CA THR A 39 -3.26 8.87 -8.05
C THR A 39 -2.30 9.64 -7.15
N ARG A 40 -2.57 10.95 -7.00
CA ARG A 40 -1.92 11.84 -6.03
C ARG A 40 -2.94 12.50 -5.10
N ASP A 41 -4.15 11.98 -5.11
CA ASP A 41 -5.25 12.38 -4.24
C ASP A 41 -5.12 11.66 -2.89
N GLU A 42 -5.20 12.43 -1.82
CA GLU A 42 -4.96 11.94 -0.46
C GLU A 42 -6.00 10.90 -0.02
N ASN A 43 -7.27 11.13 -0.35
CA ASN A 43 -8.36 10.24 0.04
C ASN A 43 -8.30 8.92 -0.73
N LYS A 44 -7.94 8.97 -2.02
CA LYS A 44 -7.73 7.76 -2.83
C LYS A 44 -6.54 6.95 -2.32
N ILE A 45 -5.43 7.60 -1.93
CA ILE A 45 -4.28 6.91 -1.32
C ILE A 45 -4.70 6.23 -0.02
N LEU A 46 -5.40 6.94 0.87
CA LEU A 46 -5.89 6.37 2.13
C LEU A 46 -6.80 5.15 1.90
N THR A 47 -7.74 5.27 0.96
CA THR A 47 -8.68 4.19 0.61
C THR A 47 -7.93 2.95 0.12
N LEU A 48 -6.93 3.15 -0.74
CA LEU A 48 -6.12 2.06 -1.27
C LEU A 48 -5.27 1.40 -0.17
N CYS A 49 -4.59 2.18 0.66
CA CYS A 49 -3.83 1.65 1.79
C CYS A 49 -4.73 0.90 2.78
N THR A 50 -5.99 1.30 2.95
CA THR A 50 -6.98 0.58 3.76
C THR A 50 -7.35 -0.78 3.13
N ALA A 51 -7.49 -0.84 1.81
CA ALA A 51 -7.71 -2.10 1.09
C ALA A 51 -6.48 -3.03 1.19
N LEU A 52 -5.27 -2.47 1.07
CA LEU A 52 -4.02 -3.21 1.27
C LEU A 52 -3.89 -3.74 2.69
N ASN A 53 -4.20 -2.92 3.70
CA ASN A 53 -4.25 -3.34 5.10
C ASN A 53 -5.18 -4.55 5.29
N SER A 54 -6.37 -4.50 4.68
CA SER A 54 -7.34 -5.60 4.76
C SER A 54 -6.80 -6.86 4.10
N TRP A 55 -6.18 -6.75 2.92
CA TRP A 55 -5.56 -7.88 2.25
C TRP A 55 -4.41 -8.47 3.08
N VAL A 56 -3.52 -7.63 3.63
CA VAL A 56 -2.42 -8.06 4.50
C VAL A 56 -2.98 -8.80 5.72
N SER A 57 -4.02 -8.29 6.37
CA SER A 57 -4.64 -8.97 7.54
C SER A 57 -5.09 -10.41 7.26
N MET A 58 -5.45 -10.71 6.00
CA MET A 58 -5.90 -12.03 5.56
C MET A 58 -4.78 -12.93 5.05
N ASN A 59 -3.63 -12.35 4.67
CA ASN A 59 -2.56 -13.05 3.95
C ASN A 59 -1.20 -12.98 4.65
N ALA A 60 -1.06 -12.18 5.71
CA ALA A 60 0.13 -12.14 6.54
C ALA A 60 0.28 -13.52 7.22
N GLY A 61 1.11 -14.37 6.62
CA GLY A 61 1.55 -15.62 7.22
C GLY A 61 2.45 -15.36 8.43
N LEU A 62 2.83 -16.43 9.12
CA LEU A 62 3.68 -16.39 10.32
C LEU A 62 5.15 -15.97 10.05
N THR A 63 5.51 -15.68 8.79
CA THR A 63 6.90 -15.59 8.34
C THR A 63 7.52 -14.19 8.45
N GLY A 64 6.79 -13.19 8.96
CA GLY A 64 7.33 -11.85 9.23
C GLY A 64 7.70 -11.03 7.99
N GLU A 65 7.71 -11.62 6.79
CA GLU A 65 7.97 -10.94 5.52
C GLU A 65 6.87 -11.26 4.50
N ILE A 66 6.44 -10.26 3.74
CA ILE A 66 5.46 -10.41 2.66
C ILE A 66 5.80 -9.47 1.49
N ALA A 67 5.48 -9.90 0.27
CA ALA A 67 5.44 -9.02 -0.90
C ALA A 67 3.98 -8.79 -1.30
N ILE A 68 3.59 -7.53 -1.50
CA ILE A 68 2.25 -7.20 -1.99
C ILE A 68 2.24 -7.35 -3.52
N PRO A 69 1.36 -8.18 -4.10
CA PRO A 69 1.28 -8.32 -5.55
C PRO A 69 0.88 -7.00 -6.22
N LEU A 70 1.62 -6.55 -7.23
CA LEU A 70 1.29 -5.31 -7.95
C LEU A 70 -0.05 -5.40 -8.71
N ASP A 71 -0.42 -6.59 -9.19
CA ASP A 71 -1.73 -6.83 -9.81
C ASP A 71 -2.89 -6.59 -8.85
N LEU A 72 -2.69 -6.85 -7.55
CA LEU A 72 -3.67 -6.53 -6.51
C LEU A 72 -3.82 -5.01 -6.36
N VAL A 73 -2.70 -4.28 -6.29
CA VAL A 73 -2.68 -2.81 -6.22
C VAL A 73 -3.42 -2.21 -7.41
N ASN A 74 -3.11 -2.69 -8.63
CA ASN A 74 -3.77 -2.28 -9.86
C ASN A 74 -5.26 -2.63 -9.86
N GLY A 75 -5.63 -3.82 -9.37
CA GLY A 75 -7.01 -4.27 -9.24
C GLY A 75 -7.84 -3.41 -8.29
N PHE A 76 -7.28 -2.97 -7.16
CA PHE A 76 -7.95 -2.02 -6.28
C PHE A 76 -8.09 -0.63 -6.91
N MET A 77 -7.07 -0.16 -7.63
CA MET A 77 -7.14 1.13 -8.31
C MET A 77 -8.25 1.19 -9.36
N MET A 78 -8.48 0.12 -10.13
CA MET A 78 -9.60 0.05 -11.07
C MET A 78 -10.99 0.13 -10.43
N ARG A 79 -11.10 -0.09 -9.12
CA ARG A 79 -12.37 -0.03 -8.37
C ARG A 79 -12.56 1.28 -7.60
N ILE A 80 -11.48 2.01 -7.34
CA ILE A 80 -11.47 3.28 -6.59
C ILE A 80 -11.50 4.49 -7.54
N LEU A 81 -10.93 4.34 -8.73
CA LEU A 81 -10.96 5.33 -9.80
C LEU A 81 -12.24 5.23 -10.63
#